data_AF-A0A930EWW4-F1
#
_entry.id   AF-A0A930EWW4-F1
#
_cell.length_a   1.000
_cell.length_b   1.000
_cell.length_c   1.000
_cell.angle_alpha   90.00
_cell.angle_beta   90.00
_cell.angle_gamma   90.00
#
_symmetry.space_group_name_H-M   'P 1'
#
loop_
_entity.id
_entity.type
_entity.pdbx_description
1 polymer ?
#
loop_
_entity_poly.entity_id
_entity_poly.type
_entity_poly.pdbx_seq_one_letter_code
_entity_poly.pdbx_strand_id
1 'polypeptide(L)'
;METIRQTFSVANLYLNASADTIYQRLMNTQGIVAVTVALSDRNVTVEFDPSMITADIIIAKIKACGYQAYTREIPTSDMLIPQDHKVSIKPNYRILFVFVVEIILLAILWIMHVTPWIGLIFSLYSLYVGRLI
;
A
#
# COMPACT_ATOMS: atom_id res chain seq x y z
N MET A 1 9.48 -26.74 -26.51
CA MET A 1 9.30 -26.44 -25.09
C MET A 1 8.41 -25.22 -25.04
N GLU A 2 7.24 -25.33 -24.43
CA GLU A 2 6.30 -24.21 -24.31
C GLU A 2 6.67 -23.44 -23.05
N THR A 3 7.10 -22.18 -23.20
CA THR A 3 7.50 -21.33 -22.08
C THR A 3 6.46 -20.24 -21.87
N ILE A 4 6.03 -20.04 -20.64
CA ILE A 4 5.11 -18.97 -20.27
C ILE A 4 5.90 -17.78 -19.77
N ARG A 5 5.56 -16.60 -20.30
CA ARG A 5 6.09 -15.32 -19.84
C ARG A 5 5.11 -14.69 -18.86
N GLN A 6 5.57 -14.43 -17.64
CA GLN A 6 4.74 -13.83 -16.60
C GLN A 6 5.47 -12.68 -15.91
N THR A 7 4.73 -11.61 -15.65
CA THR A 7 5.26 -10.43 -14.97
C THR A 7 4.81 -10.45 -13.51
N PHE A 8 5.74 -10.19 -12.61
CA PHE A 8 5.54 -10.11 -11.17
C PHE A 8 5.89 -8.69 -10.69
N SER A 9 5.01 -8.06 -9.95
CA SER A 9 5.28 -6.79 -9.30
C SER A 9 5.93 -7.05 -7.93
N VAL A 10 7.06 -6.40 -7.65
CA VAL A 10 7.87 -6.63 -6.45
C VAL A 10 7.84 -5.39 -5.55
N ALA A 11 7.39 -5.56 -4.31
CA ALA A 11 7.41 -4.51 -3.31
C ALA A 11 8.82 -4.34 -2.71
N ASN A 12 9.13 -3.11 -2.30
CA ASN A 12 10.40 -2.72 -1.67
C ASN A 12 11.67 -2.95 -2.54
N LEU A 13 11.52 -2.92 -3.87
CA LEU A 13 12.64 -2.91 -4.81
C LEU A 13 13.14 -1.47 -5.04
N TYR A 14 14.30 -1.13 -4.47
CA TYR A 14 14.84 0.25 -4.50
C TYR A 14 16.26 0.36 -5.08
N LEU A 15 17.04 -0.73 -5.06
CA LEU A 15 18.46 -0.73 -5.38
C LEU A 15 18.75 -1.71 -6.52
N ASN A 16 19.74 -1.40 -7.34
CA ASN A 16 20.23 -2.34 -8.36
C ASN A 16 20.72 -3.66 -7.72
N ALA A 17 21.38 -3.60 -6.57
CA ALA A 17 21.82 -4.78 -5.83
C ALA A 17 20.66 -5.72 -5.44
N SER A 18 19.50 -5.17 -5.07
CA SER A 18 18.31 -5.99 -4.79
C SER A 18 17.73 -6.64 -6.04
N ALA A 19 17.75 -5.93 -7.18
CA ALA A 19 17.34 -6.47 -8.47
C ALA A 19 18.26 -7.61 -8.93
N ASP A 20 19.58 -7.44 -8.79
CA ASP A 20 20.58 -8.47 -9.12
C ASP A 20 20.43 -9.72 -8.24
N THR A 21 20.17 -9.53 -6.94
CA THR A 21 19.95 -10.64 -6.01
C THR A 21 18.74 -11.48 -6.43
N ILE A 22 17.62 -10.83 -6.77
CA ILE A 22 16.42 -11.51 -7.25
C ILE A 22 16.68 -12.20 -8.59
N TYR A 23 17.33 -11.52 -9.52
CA TYR A 23 17.70 -12.07 -10.83
C TYR A 23 18.53 -13.34 -10.68
N GLN A 24 19.61 -13.31 -9.89
CA GLN A 24 20.48 -14.47 -9.68
C GLN A 24 19.74 -15.63 -9.02
N ARG A 25 18.85 -15.34 -8.05
CA ARG A 25 18.06 -16.36 -7.35
C ARG A 25 17.05 -17.04 -8.28
N LEU A 26 16.40 -16.27 -9.15
CA LEU A 26 15.47 -16.79 -10.14
C LEU A 26 16.22 -17.56 -11.24
N MET A 27 17.30 -17.01 -11.78
CA MET A 27 18.08 -17.68 -12.84
C MET A 27 18.69 -19.02 -12.37
N ASN A 28 18.99 -19.16 -11.08
CA ASN A 28 19.46 -20.42 -10.49
C ASN A 28 18.32 -21.41 -10.15
N THR A 29 17.07 -21.04 -10.44
CA THR A 29 15.92 -21.93 -10.22
C THR A 29 15.67 -22.75 -11.48
N GLN A 30 15.60 -24.07 -11.32
CA GLN A 30 15.38 -25.00 -12.42
C GLN A 30 13.99 -24.79 -13.05
N GLY A 31 13.93 -24.78 -14.38
CA GLY A 31 12.70 -24.50 -15.14
C GLY A 31 12.51 -23.03 -15.53
N ILE A 32 13.39 -22.12 -15.10
CA ILE A 32 13.42 -20.72 -15.55
C ILE A 32 14.34 -20.59 -16.76
N VAL A 33 13.86 -19.95 -17.82
CA VAL A 33 14.55 -19.77 -19.11
C VAL A 33 15.14 -18.36 -19.21
N ALA A 34 14.36 -17.35 -18.83
CA ALA A 34 14.81 -15.96 -18.85
C ALA A 34 14.19 -15.16 -17.70
N VAL A 35 14.92 -14.14 -17.25
CA VAL A 35 14.49 -13.21 -16.21
C VAL A 35 14.84 -11.80 -16.67
N THR A 36 13.91 -10.87 -16.55
CA THR A 36 14.11 -9.45 -16.86
C THR A 36 13.59 -8.63 -15.70
N VAL A 37 14.44 -7.80 -15.11
CA VAL A 37 14.07 -6.93 -13.98
C VAL A 37 14.02 -5.48 -14.44
N ALA A 38 12.86 -4.85 -14.33
CA ALA A 38 12.65 -3.45 -14.59
C ALA A 38 12.53 -2.69 -13.27
N LEU A 39 13.61 -2.02 -12.85
CA LEU A 39 13.62 -1.26 -11.59
C LEU A 39 12.67 -0.06 -11.63
N SER A 40 12.51 0.60 -12.78
CA SER A 40 11.63 1.76 -12.96
C SER A 40 10.18 1.46 -12.55
N ASP A 41 9.66 0.31 -12.98
CA ASP A 41 8.29 -0.12 -12.69
C ASP A 41 8.19 -1.14 -11.56
N ARG A 42 9.34 -1.49 -10.95
CA ARG A 42 9.47 -2.53 -9.91
C ARG A 42 8.84 -3.86 -10.33
N ASN A 43 9.04 -4.23 -11.59
CA ASN A 43 8.48 -5.42 -12.20
C ASN A 43 9.59 -6.40 -12.57
N VAL A 44 9.34 -7.67 -12.35
CA VAL A 44 10.20 -8.80 -12.73
C VAL A 44 9.42 -9.66 -13.70
N THR A 45 9.87 -9.73 -14.94
CA THR A 45 9.32 -10.62 -15.95
C THR A 45 10.12 -11.91 -15.97
N VAL A 46 9.46 -13.06 -15.89
CA VAL A 46 10.08 -14.37 -15.87
C VAL A 46 9.48 -15.21 -16.99
N GLU A 47 10.33 -15.83 -17.79
CA GLU A 47 9.96 -16.86 -18.75
C GLU A 47 10.33 -18.22 -18.17
N PHE A 48 9.34 -19.08 -17.97
CA PHE A 48 9.53 -20.38 -17.32
C PHE A 48 8.69 -21.48 -17.97
N ASP A 49 9.09 -22.73 -17.78
CA ASP A 49 8.32 -23.90 -18.22
C ASP A 49 7.27 -24.28 -17.15
N PRO A 50 5.96 -24.13 -17.44
CA PRO A 50 4.89 -24.45 -16.50
C PRO A 50 4.85 -25.94 -16.11
N SER A 51 5.49 -26.82 -16.89
CA SER A 51 5.60 -28.25 -16.60
C SER A 51 6.62 -28.55 -15.49
N MET A 52 7.57 -27.64 -15.26
CA MET A 52 8.62 -27.78 -14.23
C MET A 52 8.41 -26.87 -13.03
N ILE A 53 7.87 -25.66 -13.24
CA ILE A 53 7.72 -24.67 -12.17
C ILE A 53 6.44 -23.85 -12.35
N THR A 54 5.80 -23.51 -11.23
CA THR A 54 4.58 -22.70 -11.21
C THR A 54 4.87 -21.29 -10.70
N ALA A 55 4.05 -20.31 -11.10
CA ALA A 55 4.12 -18.93 -10.64
C ALA A 55 4.17 -18.78 -9.11
N ASP A 56 3.45 -19.62 -8.35
CA ASP A 56 3.46 -19.61 -6.89
C ASP A 56 4.83 -19.93 -6.30
N ILE A 57 5.57 -20.86 -6.92
CA ILE A 57 6.92 -21.24 -6.49
C ILE A 57 7.89 -20.08 -6.75
N ILE A 58 7.73 -19.38 -7.87
CA ILE A 58 8.51 -18.19 -8.22
C ILE A 58 8.28 -17.09 -7.16
N ILE A 59 7.02 -16.83 -6.80
CA ILE A 59 6.68 -15.88 -5.72
C ILE A 59 7.30 -16.31 -4.39
N ALA A 60 7.22 -17.60 -4.05
CA ALA A 60 7.83 -18.12 -2.83
C ALA A 60 9.36 -17.94 -2.80
N LYS A 61 10.04 -18.09 -3.94
CA LYS A 61 11.48 -17.83 -4.06
C LYS A 61 11.81 -16.35 -3.85
N ILE A 62 11.03 -15.45 -4.42
CA ILE A 62 11.22 -14.01 -4.21
C ILE A 62 10.98 -13.65 -2.73
N LYS A 63 9.96 -14.25 -2.10
CA LYS A 63 9.68 -14.11 -0.66
C LYS A 63 10.80 -14.63 0.23
N ALA A 64 11.44 -15.75 -0.14
CA ALA A 64 12.61 -16.27 0.56
C ALA A 64 13.83 -15.34 0.47
N CYS A 65 13.85 -14.41 -0.50
CA CYS A 65 14.88 -13.37 -0.60
C CYS A 65 14.55 -12.12 0.23
N GLY A 66 13.41 -12.09 0.93
CA GLY A 66 12.96 -10.94 1.73
C GLY A 66 12.08 -9.94 0.99
N TYR A 67 11.67 -10.24 -0.24
CA TYR A 67 10.85 -9.34 -1.07
C TYR A 67 9.45 -9.89 -1.25
N GLN A 68 8.43 -9.03 -1.26
CA GLN A 68 7.06 -9.46 -1.56
C GLN A 68 6.82 -9.31 -3.05
N ALA A 69 6.35 -10.36 -3.70
CA ALA A 69 6.02 -10.36 -5.12
C ALA A 69 4.56 -10.74 -5.35
N TYR A 70 3.95 -10.14 -6.36
CA TYR A 70 2.56 -10.35 -6.75
C TYR A 70 2.52 -10.62 -8.25
N THR A 71 1.74 -11.61 -8.68
CA THR A 71 1.48 -11.82 -10.11
C THR A 71 0.76 -10.59 -10.66
N ARG A 72 1.35 -9.95 -11.67
CA ARG A 72 0.63 -9.03 -12.54
C ARG A 72 0.05 -9.90 -13.66
N GLU A 73 -1.21 -10.28 -13.51
CA GLU A 73 -1.95 -10.92 -14.59
C GLU A 73 -1.92 -9.95 -15.78
N ILE A 74 -1.16 -10.30 -16.82
CA ILE A 74 -1.32 -9.67 -18.12
C ILE A 74 -2.62 -10.29 -18.63
N PRO A 75 -3.68 -9.52 -18.89
CA PRO A 75 -4.93 -10.07 -19.36
C PRO A 75 -4.72 -10.54 -20.81
N THR A 76 -4.26 -11.78 -20.97
CA THR A 76 -4.62 -12.54 -22.17
C THR A 76 -6.09 -12.84 -22.00
N SER A 77 -6.88 -12.14 -22.81
CA SER A 77 -8.31 -12.38 -23.00
C SER A 77 -8.63 -13.86 -23.01
N ASP A 78 -9.67 -14.23 -22.26
CA ASP A 78 -10.33 -15.55 -22.21
C ASP A 78 -9.86 -16.53 -21.13
N MET A 79 -10.09 -16.20 -19.85
CA MET A 79 -10.93 -17.07 -19.00
C MET A 79 -11.30 -16.40 -17.66
N LEU A 80 -12.58 -16.51 -17.33
CA LEU A 80 -13.27 -16.03 -16.14
C LEU A 80 -12.65 -16.60 -14.86
N ILE A 81 -12.21 -15.75 -13.91
CA ILE A 81 -12.62 -15.73 -12.48
C ILE A 81 -12.31 -14.32 -11.94
N PRO A 82 -13.29 -13.55 -11.45
CA PRO A 82 -13.03 -12.36 -10.64
C PRO A 82 -12.32 -12.79 -9.35
N GLN A 83 -10.99 -12.71 -9.33
CA GLN A 83 -10.22 -12.82 -8.10
C GLN A 83 -10.38 -11.50 -7.33
N ASP A 84 -11.52 -11.40 -6.63
CA ASP A 84 -11.76 -10.50 -5.51
C ASP A 84 -10.74 -10.84 -4.40
N HIS A 85 -9.47 -10.48 -4.61
CA HIS A 85 -8.51 -10.37 -3.53
C HIS A 85 -8.81 -9.06 -2.79
N LYS A 86 -10.01 -8.96 -2.22
CA LYS A 86 -10.33 -7.96 -1.21
C LYS A 86 -9.45 -8.28 -0.02
N VAL A 87 -8.30 -7.63 0.03
CA VAL A 87 -7.42 -7.59 1.21
C VAL A 87 -8.34 -7.33 2.40
N SER A 88 -8.58 -8.37 3.19
CA SER A 88 -9.47 -8.32 4.35
C SER A 88 -8.71 -7.66 5.48
N ILE A 89 -8.38 -6.39 5.29
CA ILE A 89 -7.99 -5.50 6.38
C ILE A 89 -9.24 -5.40 7.24
N LYS A 90 -9.32 -6.22 8.29
CA LYS A 90 -10.31 -6.04 9.35
C LYS A 90 -9.98 -4.70 10.00
N PRO A 91 -10.75 -3.63 9.75
CA PRO A 91 -10.42 -2.34 10.35
C PRO A 91 -10.55 -2.50 11.86
N ASN A 92 -9.50 -2.14 12.57
CA ASN A 92 -9.41 -2.19 14.02
C ASN A 92 -10.18 -1.01 14.63
N TYR A 93 -11.51 -1.11 14.65
CA TYR A 93 -12.44 -0.10 15.17
C TYR A 93 -12.12 0.37 16.61
N ARG A 94 -11.35 -0.41 17.38
CA ARG A 94 -10.91 -0.03 18.73
C ARG A 94 -10.03 1.23 18.74
N ILE A 95 -9.16 1.38 17.74
CA ILE A 95 -8.25 2.54 17.66
C ILE A 95 -9.00 3.78 17.14
N LEU A 96 -9.92 3.58 16.19
CA LEU A 96 -10.80 4.65 15.70
C LEU A 96 -11.66 5.24 16.83
N PHE A 97 -12.16 4.41 17.75
CA PHE A 97 -12.95 4.89 18.89
C PHE A 97 -12.16 5.78 19.85
N VAL A 98 -10.90 5.44 20.13
CA VAL A 98 -10.04 6.25 21.02
C VAL A 98 -9.78 7.63 20.44
N PHE A 99 -9.49 7.73 19.14
CA PHE A 99 -9.30 9.03 18.49
C PHE A 99 -10.57 9.88 18.48
N VAL A 100 -11.75 9.28 18.29
CA VAL A 100 -13.02 10.02 18.30
C VAL A 100 -13.32 10.58 19.70
N VAL A 101 -13.10 9.79 20.75
CA VAL A 101 -13.31 10.24 22.14
C VAL A 101 -12.36 11.37 22.52
N GLU A 102 -11.09 11.28 22.12
CA GLU A 102 -10.09 12.33 22.37
C GLU A 102 -10.46 13.66 21.71
N ILE A 103 -10.88 13.60 20.43
CA ILE A 103 -11.30 14.80 19.69
C ILE A 103 -12.53 15.46 20.35
N ILE A 104 -13.49 14.66 20.83
CA ILE A 104 -14.68 15.18 21.51
C ILE A 104 -14.32 15.86 22.84
N LEU A 105 -13.42 15.25 23.64
CA LEU A 105 -12.94 15.83 24.90
C LEU A 105 -12.24 17.18 24.69
N LEU A 106 -11.36 17.25 23.68
CA LEU A 106 -10.66 18.48 23.33
C LEU A 106 -11.64 19.56 22.87
N ALA A 107 -12.66 19.21 22.07
CA ALA A 107 -13.68 20.16 21.65
C ALA A 107 -14.47 20.74 22.84
N ILE A 108 -14.87 19.91 23.81
CA ILE A 108 -15.60 20.36 25.00
C ILE A 108 -14.72 21.29 25.86
N LEU A 109 -13.46 20.93 26.07
CA LEU A 109 -12.51 21.73 26.85
C LEU A 109 -12.22 23.08 26.16
N TRP A 110 -12.15 23.08 24.83
CA TRP A 110 -11.98 24.30 24.05
C TRP A 110 -13.20 25.21 24.16
N ILE A 111 -14.43 24.68 24.04
CA ILE A 111 -15.67 25.44 24.22
C ILE A 111 -15.72 26.07 25.61
N MET A 112 -15.42 25.30 26.67
CA MET A 112 -15.44 25.82 28.05
C MET A 112 -14.47 26.99 28.26
N HIS A 113 -13.30 26.97 27.62
CA HIS A 113 -12.31 28.04 27.76
C HIS A 113 -12.55 29.23 26.82
N VAL A 114 -13.03 28.97 25.59
CA VAL A 114 -13.15 29.97 24.52
C VAL A 114 -14.44 30.81 24.67
N THR A 115 -15.56 30.20 25.09
CA THR A 115 -16.85 30.89 25.27
C THR A 115 -16.79 32.17 26.13
N PRO A 116 -16.12 32.21 27.31
CA PRO A 116 -16.07 33.43 28.11
C PRO A 116 -15.29 34.58 27.45
N TRP A 117 -14.29 34.27 26.62
CA TRP A 117 -13.49 35.29 25.93
C TRP A 117 -14.27 35.91 24.77
N ILE A 118 -15.06 35.12 24.03
CA ILE A 118 -15.96 35.64 22.99
C ILE A 118 -16.97 36.62 23.61
N GLY A 119 -17.55 36.29 24.77
CA GLY A 119 -18.50 37.17 25.45
C GLY A 119 -17.90 38.51 25.87
N LEU A 120 -16.67 38.50 26.40
CA LEU A 120 -15.96 39.73 26.78
C LEU A 120 -15.62 40.59 25.57
N ILE A 121 -15.18 39.99 24.46
CA ILE A 121 -14.87 40.71 23.22
C ILE A 121 -16.15 41.37 22.66
N PHE A 122 -17.28 40.65 22.67
CA PHE A 122 -18.57 41.18 22.21
C PHE A 122 -19.06 42.35 23.08
N SER A 123 -18.89 42.23 24.40
CA SER A 123 -19.24 43.29 25.36
C SER A 123 -18.40 44.56 25.14
N LEU A 124 -17.09 44.42 24.97
CA LEU A 124 -16.18 45.54 24.66
C LEU A 124 -16.49 46.18 23.31
N TYR A 125 -16.80 45.38 22.30
CA TYR A 125 -17.19 45.86 20.97
C TYR A 125 -18.49 46.68 21.03
N SER A 126 -19.51 46.20 21.75
CA SER A 126 -20.77 46.92 21.94
C SER A 126 -20.56 48.27 22.65
N LEU A 127 -19.69 48.34 23.66
CA LEU A 127 -19.38 49.58 24.36
C LEU A 127 -18.62 50.59 23.49
N TYR A 128 -17.70 50.09 22.65
CA TYR A 128 -16.96 50.93 21.71
C TYR A 128 -17.88 51.57 20.65
N VAL A 129 -18.74 50.76 20.03
CA VAL A 129 -19.69 51.24 19.01
C VAL A 129 -20.76 52.16 19.62
N GLY A 130 -21.27 51.82 20.80
CA GLY A 130 -22.24 52.65 21.51
C GLY A 130 -21.70 53.99 22.01
N ARG A 131 -20.37 54.20 21.99
CA ARG A 131 -19.73 55.48 22.31
C ARG A 131 -19.36 56.30 21.07
N LEU A 132 -19.51 55.72 19.88
CA LEU A 132 -19.18 56.33 18.59
C LEU A 132 -20.41 56.84 17.83
N ILE A 133 -21.61 56.51 18.31
CA ILE A 133 -22.95 56.98 17.90
C ILE A 133 -23.45 57.99 18.92
#